data_AF-A0A9D1LDX7-F1
#
_entry.id   AF-A0A9D1LDX7-F1
#
_cell.length_a   1.000
_cell.length_b   1.000
_cell.length_c   1.000
_cell.angle_alpha   90.00
_cell.angle_beta   90.00
_cell.angle_gamma   90.00
#
_symmetry.space_group_name_H-M   'P 1'
#
loop_
_entity.id
_entity.type
_entity.pdbx_description
1 polymer ?
#
loop_
_entity_poly.entity_id
_entity_poly.type
_entity_poly.pdbx_seq_one_letter_code
_entity_poly.pdbx_strand_id
1 'polypeptide(L)'
;MRKSKLKILAGVFGALLALSVVFIVLDLFGLSVCLFGRPLHAFLALPFFAGAIGLTVCLVLWLKRRKKTGDRLLQTALQIVLCALCALAVLAAVFGALLTHTPYAAGDVADDGAHKAFLETQADAGEPVVHVYKRYSPFFLSYRNAGTLYGFYGEESEIEYVWYPTYCEVQYPGFADDAQSDSDRTTLTRKIYFYVS
;
A
#
# COMPACT_ATOMS: atom_id res chain seq x y z
N MET A 1 12.14 29.36 16.17
CA MET A 1 10.69 29.01 16.07
C MET A 1 9.94 29.36 17.37
N ARG A 2 8.90 30.20 17.36
CA ARG A 2 8.08 30.51 18.56
C ARG A 2 7.47 29.24 19.17
N LYS A 3 7.22 29.20 20.50
CA LYS A 3 6.62 28.04 21.20
C LYS A 3 5.28 27.60 20.59
N SER A 4 4.47 28.54 20.13
CA SER A 4 3.19 28.25 19.44
C SER A 4 3.39 27.51 18.12
N LYS A 5 4.32 27.97 17.27
CA LYS A 5 4.64 27.33 15.99
C LYS A 5 5.12 25.87 16.16
N LEU A 6 5.93 25.59 17.19
CA LEU A 6 6.40 24.23 17.49
C LEU A 6 5.26 23.26 17.85
N LYS A 7 4.28 23.73 18.63
CA LYS A 7 3.11 22.91 19.00
C LYS A 7 2.23 22.60 17.79
N ILE A 8 2.01 23.59 16.93
CA ILE A 8 1.23 23.41 15.70
C ILE A 8 1.93 22.39 14.79
N LEU A 9 3.24 22.55 14.56
CA LEU A 9 4.01 21.64 13.72
C LEU A 9 3.99 20.20 14.27
N ALA A 10 4.17 20.03 15.58
CA ALA A 10 4.09 18.73 16.24
C ALA A 10 2.68 18.11 16.09
N GLY A 11 1.63 18.92 16.18
CA GLY A 11 0.26 18.49 15.94
C GLY A 11 0.04 18.01 14.51
N VAL A 12 0.54 18.73 13.51
CA VAL A 12 0.43 18.34 12.10
C VAL A 12 1.18 17.03 11.84
N PHE A 13 2.44 16.91 12.27
CA PHE A 13 3.20 15.67 12.08
C PHE A 13 2.62 14.49 12.85
N GLY A 14 2.10 14.72 14.05
CA GLY A 14 1.40 13.71 14.83
C GLY A 14 0.12 13.24 14.16
N ALA A 15 -0.68 14.16 13.62
CA ALA A 15 -1.89 13.83 12.88
C ALA A 15 -1.57 13.05 11.59
N LEU A 16 -0.54 13.48 10.85
CA LEU A 16 -0.07 12.80 9.64
C LEU A 16 0.36 11.36 9.93
N LEU A 17 1.17 11.15 10.97
CA LEU A 17 1.63 9.82 11.39
C LEU A 17 0.45 8.95 11.85
N ALA A 18 -0.44 9.50 12.67
CA ALA A 18 -1.61 8.78 13.16
C ALA A 18 -2.54 8.36 12.00
N LEU A 19 -2.77 9.26 11.04
CA LEU A 19 -3.55 8.98 9.84
C LEU A 19 -2.92 7.85 9.01
N SER A 20 -1.60 7.89 8.79
CA SER A 20 -0.88 6.81 8.10
C SER A 20 -1.04 5.46 8.81
N VAL A 21 -0.91 5.44 10.14
CA VAL A 21 -1.07 4.21 10.93
C VAL A 21 -2.50 3.68 10.86
N VAL A 22 -3.51 4.55 10.95
CA VAL A 22 -4.93 4.14 10.83
C VAL A 22 -5.18 3.47 9.48
N PHE A 23 -4.68 4.04 8.38
CA PHE A 23 -4.88 3.44 7.06
C PHE A 23 -4.13 2.11 6.89
N ILE A 24 -2.91 2.00 7.39
CA ILE A 24 -2.18 0.72 7.40
C ILE A 24 -2.99 -0.36 8.15
N VAL A 25 -3.58 0.00 9.31
CA VAL A 25 -4.41 -0.94 10.07
C VAL A 25 -5.69 -1.31 9.32
N LEU A 26 -6.35 -0.35 8.66
CA LEU A 26 -7.54 -0.63 7.85
C LEU A 26 -7.23 -1.59 6.70
N ASP A 27 -6.10 -1.40 6.02
CA ASP A 27 -5.67 -2.30 4.94
C ASP A 27 -5.38 -3.72 5.47
N LEU A 28 -4.85 -3.88 6.69
CA LEU A 28 -4.69 -5.21 7.33
C LEU A 28 -6.03 -5.94 7.54
N PHE A 29 -7.13 -5.20 7.69
CA PHE A 29 -8.48 -5.75 7.75
C PHE A 29 -9.16 -5.83 6.37
N GLY A 30 -8.41 -5.63 5.29
CA GLY A 30 -8.90 -5.68 3.92
C GLY A 30 -9.79 -4.48 3.56
N LEU A 31 -9.71 -3.36 4.29
CA LEU A 31 -10.39 -2.11 3.96
C LEU A 31 -9.42 -1.12 3.36
N SER A 32 -9.52 -0.90 2.05
CA SER A 32 -8.63 0.01 1.34
C SER A 32 -9.37 1.23 0.83
N VAL A 33 -8.79 2.40 1.09
CA VAL A 33 -9.23 3.66 0.48
C VAL A 33 -8.48 3.85 -0.82
N CYS A 34 -9.12 4.40 -1.85
CA CYS A 34 -8.44 4.71 -3.12
C CYS A 34 -8.24 6.20 -3.32
N LEU A 35 -7.06 6.57 -3.83
CA LEU A 35 -6.76 7.89 -4.39
C LEU A 35 -6.42 7.74 -5.87
N PHE A 36 -7.06 8.54 -6.73
CA PHE A 36 -6.86 8.51 -8.19
C PHE A 36 -7.00 7.10 -8.80
N GLY A 37 -7.91 6.30 -8.24
CA GLY A 37 -8.16 4.94 -8.71
C GLY A 37 -7.11 3.92 -8.30
N ARG A 38 -6.13 4.25 -7.46
CA ARG A 38 -5.17 3.31 -6.86
C ARG A 38 -5.38 3.20 -5.34
N PRO A 39 -5.11 2.04 -4.73
CA PRO A 39 -5.27 1.89 -3.29
C PRO A 39 -4.25 2.74 -2.52
N LEU A 40 -4.66 3.26 -1.36
CA LEU A 40 -3.98 4.31 -0.63
C LEU A 40 -2.65 3.83 -0.05
N HIS A 41 -2.51 2.55 0.31
CA HIS A 41 -1.26 1.98 0.81
C HIS A 41 -0.08 2.21 -0.13
N ALA A 42 -0.31 2.31 -1.45
CA ALA A 42 0.72 2.67 -2.42
C ALA A 42 1.38 4.03 -2.14
N PHE A 43 0.71 4.91 -1.39
CA PHE A 43 1.16 6.27 -1.09
C PHE A 43 1.47 6.52 0.38
N LEU A 44 1.22 5.57 1.28
CA LEU A 44 1.30 5.80 2.74
C LEU A 44 2.74 5.93 3.28
N ALA A 45 3.73 5.43 2.56
CA ALA A 45 5.13 5.46 3.00
C ALA A 45 5.64 6.90 3.20
N LEU A 46 5.37 7.79 2.24
CA LEU A 46 5.85 9.19 2.27
C LEU A 46 5.28 10.01 3.45
N PRO A 47 3.95 10.06 3.69
CA PRO A 47 3.42 10.75 4.86
C PRO A 47 3.85 10.08 6.17
N PHE A 48 4.04 8.76 6.21
CA PHE A 48 4.58 8.10 7.39
C PHE A 48 6.00 8.59 7.73
N PHE A 49 6.91 8.65 6.75
CA PHE A 49 8.27 9.17 6.96
C PHE A 49 8.28 10.63 7.38
N ALA A 50 7.53 11.48 6.68
CA ALA A 50 7.46 12.90 6.99
C ALA A 50 6.91 13.14 8.41
N GLY A 51 5.91 12.36 8.83
CA GLY A 51 5.32 12.39 10.16
C GLY A 51 6.31 11.96 11.23
N ALA A 52 6.95 10.80 11.05
CA ALA A 52 7.93 10.25 12.00
C ALA A 52 9.13 11.19 12.20
N ILE A 53 9.75 11.64 11.11
CA ILE A 53 10.93 12.54 11.17
C ILE A 53 10.52 13.90 11.75
N GLY A 54 9.42 14.48 11.28
CA GLY A 54 8.94 15.78 11.72
C GLY A 54 8.56 15.82 13.21
N LEU A 55 7.88 14.78 13.69
CA LEU A 55 7.53 14.63 15.11
C LEU A 55 8.78 14.49 15.98
N THR A 56 9.76 13.70 15.53
CA THR A 56 11.04 13.49 16.24
C THR A 56 11.82 14.79 16.38
N VAL A 57 11.94 15.58 15.30
CA VAL A 57 12.57 16.90 15.34
C VAL A 57 11.83 17.82 16.30
N CYS A 58 10.49 17.83 16.30
CA CYS A 58 9.71 18.67 17.19
C CYS A 58 9.93 18.31 18.67
N LEU A 59 9.96 17.01 18.99
CA LEU A 59 10.19 16.51 20.34
C LEU A 59 11.60 16.83 20.83
N VAL A 60 12.63 16.65 20.00
CA VAL A 60 14.03 17.02 20.33
C VAL A 60 14.14 18.53 20.60
N LEU A 61 13.55 19.37 19.76
CA LEU A 61 13.53 20.82 19.95
C LEU A 61 12.76 21.23 21.22
N TRP A 62 11.72 20.49 21.57
CA TRP A 62 10.96 20.72 22.80
C TRP A 62 11.75 20.34 24.05
N LEU A 63 12.45 19.20 24.03
CA LEU A 63 13.35 18.75 25.10
C LEU A 63 14.48 19.75 25.32
N LYS A 64 15.14 20.24 24.26
CA LYS A 64 16.20 21.26 24.36
C LYS A 64 15.72 22.58 24.98
N ARG A 65 14.43 22.92 24.86
CA ARG A 65 13.84 24.14 25.44
C ARG A 65 13.47 24.00 26.92
N ARG A 66 13.24 22.79 27.41
CA ARG A 66 13.06 22.54 28.84
C ARG A 66 14.43 22.59 29.52
N LYS A 67 15.00 23.78 29.69
CA LYS A 67 16.17 24.01 30.56
C LYS A 67 15.75 23.76 32.02
N LYS A 68 15.67 22.50 32.46
CA LYS A 68 15.69 22.15 33.87
C LYS A 68 17.14 21.83 34.23
N THR A 69 17.72 22.71 35.04
CA THR A 69 19.08 22.61 35.57
C THR A 69 19.15 21.40 36.49
N GLY A 70 19.48 20.22 35.94
CA GLY A 70 19.58 18.97 36.72
C GLY A 70 19.55 17.71 35.85
N ASP A 71 18.76 17.69 34.78
CA ASP A 71 18.48 16.47 34.01
C ASP A 71 19.18 16.40 32.65
N ARG A 72 20.38 17.00 32.51
CA ARG A 72 21.08 17.03 31.20
C ARG A 72 21.34 15.64 30.64
N LEU A 73 21.74 14.69 31.48
CA LEU A 73 21.98 13.29 31.08
C LEU A 73 20.69 12.61 30.62
N LEU A 74 19.62 12.72 31.40
CA LEU A 74 18.30 12.15 31.07
C LEU A 74 17.73 12.73 29.77
N GLN A 75 17.86 14.05 29.57
CA GLN A 75 17.41 14.70 28.33
C GLN A 75 18.23 14.28 27.11
N THR A 76 19.53 14.06 27.29
CA THR A 76 20.42 13.59 26.22
C THR A 76 20.11 12.14 25.87
N ALA A 77 19.94 11.28 26.88
CA ALA A 77 19.52 9.89 26.71
C ALA A 77 18.17 9.80 25.99
N LEU A 78 17.18 10.61 26.40
CA LEU A 78 15.87 10.63 25.77
C LEU A 78 15.93 11.10 24.31
N GLN A 79 16.77 12.08 23.98
CA GLN A 79 17.00 12.50 22.59
C GLN A 79 17.61 11.38 21.76
N ILE A 80 18.61 10.68 22.30
CA ILE A 80 19.26 9.55 21.62
C ILE A 80 18.24 8.43 21.37
N VAL A 81 17.46 8.04 22.38
CA VAL A 81 16.40 7.03 22.26
C VAL A 81 15.38 7.44 21.22
N LEU A 82 14.94 8.70 21.22
CA LEU A 82 13.95 9.19 20.26
C LEU A 82 14.48 9.16 18.81
N CYS A 83 15.73 9.58 18.61
CA CYS A 83 16.39 9.52 17.31
C CYS A 83 16.57 8.06 16.84
N ALA A 84 16.95 7.15 17.76
CA ALA A 84 17.11 5.73 17.45
C ALA A 84 15.77 5.09 17.06
N LEU A 85 14.69 5.36 17.81
CA LEU A 85 13.35 4.87 17.47
C LEU A 85 12.85 5.43 16.13
N CYS A 86 13.10 6.71 15.84
CA CYS A 86 12.77 7.28 14.54
C CYS A 86 13.57 6.63 13.41
N ALA A 87 14.87 6.39 13.60
CA ALA A 87 15.70 5.72 12.62
C ALA A 87 15.22 4.29 12.36
N LEU A 88 14.86 3.55 13.41
CA LEU A 88 14.28 2.21 13.30
C LEU A 88 12.92 2.24 12.59
N ALA A 89 12.04 3.18 12.91
CA ALA A 89 10.75 3.32 12.25
C ALA A 89 10.89 3.66 10.76
N VAL A 90 11.84 4.53 10.41
CA VAL A 90 12.15 4.85 9.02
C VAL A 90 12.76 3.64 8.32
N LEU A 91 13.72 2.93 8.92
CA LEU A 91 14.28 1.72 8.33
C LEU A 91 13.23 0.64 8.11
N ALA A 92 12.36 0.39 9.09
CA ALA A 92 11.27 -0.57 8.99
C ALA A 92 10.27 -0.18 7.90
N ALA A 93 9.93 1.10 7.78
CA ALA A 93 9.03 1.57 6.73
C ALA A 93 9.71 1.64 5.35
N VAL A 94 11.02 1.87 5.24
CA VAL A 94 11.76 1.81 3.98
C VAL A 94 11.85 0.36 3.51
N PHE A 95 12.20 -0.55 4.43
CA PHE A 95 12.24 -1.97 4.15
C PHE A 95 10.85 -2.51 3.79
N GLY A 96 9.82 -2.10 4.55
CA GLY A 96 8.42 -2.38 4.21
C GLY A 96 8.05 -1.86 2.84
N ALA A 97 8.32 -0.57 2.56
CA ALA A 97 8.04 0.01 1.25
C ALA A 97 8.80 -0.68 0.11
N LEU A 98 10.04 -1.11 0.32
CA LEU A 98 10.81 -1.87 -0.67
C LEU A 98 10.20 -3.26 -0.92
N LEU A 99 9.72 -3.93 0.14
CA LEU A 99 9.07 -5.23 0.03
C LEU A 99 7.64 -5.16 -0.51
N THR A 100 6.96 -4.04 -0.32
CA THR A 100 5.53 -3.88 -0.68
C THR A 100 5.30 -2.89 -1.81
N HIS A 101 6.35 -2.41 -2.49
CA HIS A 101 6.20 -1.54 -3.66
C HIS A 101 5.60 -2.34 -4.79
N THR A 102 4.27 -2.30 -4.87
CA THR A 102 3.46 -3.01 -5.84
C THR A 102 2.91 -1.99 -6.83
N PRO A 103 3.40 -2.00 -8.09
CA PRO A 103 2.82 -1.19 -9.14
C PRO A 103 1.42 -1.73 -9.45
N TYR A 104 0.46 -0.82 -9.62
CA TYR A 104 -0.89 -1.17 -10.05
C TYR A 104 -1.16 -0.51 -11.41
N ALA A 105 -1.58 -1.33 -12.38
CA ALA A 105 -2.12 -0.84 -13.64
C ALA A 105 -3.51 -0.19 -13.41
N ALA A 106 -4.06 0.42 -14.46
CA ALA A 106 -5.43 0.91 -14.41
C ALA A 106 -6.37 -0.29 -14.14
N GLY A 107 -7.22 -0.16 -13.12
CA GLY A 107 -8.14 -1.22 -12.72
C GLY A 107 -9.45 -1.21 -13.49
N ASP A 108 -10.03 -2.38 -13.69
CA ASP A 108 -11.31 -2.57 -14.36
C ASP A 108 -12.48 -2.63 -13.36
N VAL A 109 -13.65 -2.11 -13.72
CA VAL A 109 -14.82 -2.01 -12.85
C VAL A 109 -15.97 -2.80 -13.46
N ALA A 110 -16.59 -3.66 -12.65
CA ALA A 110 -17.76 -4.42 -13.06
C ALA A 110 -18.90 -3.49 -13.53
N ASP A 111 -19.73 -3.96 -14.47
CA ASP A 111 -20.85 -3.18 -15.03
C ASP A 111 -21.84 -2.72 -13.96
N ASP A 112 -22.03 -3.52 -12.91
CA ASP A 112 -22.88 -3.19 -11.75
C ASP A 112 -22.23 -2.16 -10.79
N GLY A 113 -20.96 -1.83 -11.01
CA GLY A 113 -20.14 -0.95 -10.19
C GLY A 113 -19.77 -1.51 -8.82
N ALA A 114 -20.16 -2.74 -8.50
CA ALA A 114 -20.03 -3.35 -7.17
C ALA A 114 -18.68 -4.04 -6.94
N HIS A 115 -17.92 -4.30 -8.00
CA HIS A 115 -16.59 -4.89 -7.90
C HIS A 115 -15.57 -4.12 -8.75
N LYS A 116 -14.31 -4.22 -8.35
CA LYS A 116 -13.19 -3.62 -9.07
C LYS A 116 -11.98 -4.56 -9.01
N ALA A 117 -11.31 -4.74 -10.14
CA ALA A 117 -10.06 -5.50 -10.24
C ALA A 117 -8.87 -4.55 -10.41
N PHE A 118 -7.71 -4.93 -9.87
CA PHE A 118 -6.44 -4.29 -10.13
C PHE A 118 -5.42 -5.34 -10.54
N LEU A 119 -4.70 -5.07 -11.62
CA LEU A 119 -3.52 -5.84 -11.98
C LEU A 119 -2.33 -5.31 -11.17
N GLU A 120 -1.76 -6.16 -10.33
CA GLU A 120 -0.44 -5.96 -9.75
C GLU A 120 0.61 -6.37 -10.78
N THR A 121 1.47 -5.42 -11.12
CA THR A 121 2.50 -5.60 -12.14
C THR A 121 3.85 -5.54 -11.45
N GLN A 122 4.33 -6.68 -10.96
CA GLN A 122 5.66 -6.73 -10.37
C GLN A 122 6.70 -6.48 -11.46
N ALA A 123 7.59 -5.52 -11.23
CA ALA A 123 8.63 -5.14 -12.20
C ALA A 123 9.70 -6.23 -12.39
N ASP A 124 9.85 -7.13 -11.42
CA ASP A 124 10.97 -8.07 -11.34
C ASP A 124 10.45 -9.54 -11.36
N ALA A 125 10.14 -10.04 -12.56
CA ALA A 125 10.10 -11.47 -12.92
C ALA A 125 9.02 -12.38 -12.30
N GLY A 126 7.91 -11.84 -11.79
CA GLY A 126 6.76 -12.62 -11.34
C GLY A 126 5.63 -12.67 -12.37
N GLU A 127 4.84 -13.75 -12.34
CA GLU A 127 3.55 -13.77 -13.04
C GLU A 127 2.62 -12.72 -12.42
N PRO A 128 1.87 -11.97 -13.24
CA PRO A 128 1.02 -10.89 -12.74
C PRO A 128 -0.10 -11.44 -11.84
N VAL A 129 -0.50 -10.63 -10.86
CA VAL A 129 -1.56 -10.99 -9.91
C VAL A 129 -2.71 -10.02 -10.07
N VAL A 130 -3.91 -10.55 -10.28
CA VAL A 130 -5.13 -9.75 -10.28
C VAL A 130 -5.75 -9.79 -8.89
N HIS A 131 -5.97 -8.61 -8.31
CA HIS A 131 -6.64 -8.43 -7.02
C HIS A 131 -8.07 -7.94 -7.25
N VAL A 132 -9.04 -8.60 -6.64
CA VAL A 132 -10.45 -8.26 -6.73
C VAL A 132 -10.94 -7.68 -5.40
N TYR A 133 -11.66 -6.57 -5.51
CA TYR A 133 -12.24 -5.85 -4.39
C TYR A 133 -13.74 -5.68 -4.59
N LYS A 134 -14.50 -5.74 -3.48
CA LYS A 134 -15.86 -5.22 -3.42
C LYS A 134 -15.80 -3.71 -3.27
N ARG A 135 -16.58 -3.02 -4.10
CA ARG A 135 -16.65 -1.58 -4.19
C ARG A 135 -17.92 -1.06 -3.52
N TYR A 136 -17.74 -0.26 -2.47
CA TYR A 136 -18.85 0.45 -1.82
C TYR A 136 -18.98 1.88 -2.36
N SER A 137 -17.87 2.47 -2.80
CA SER A 137 -17.82 3.77 -3.47
C SER A 137 -16.58 3.86 -4.35
N PRO A 138 -16.43 4.89 -5.21
CA PRO A 138 -15.21 5.10 -5.98
C PRO A 138 -13.92 5.16 -5.13
N PHE A 139 -14.05 5.49 -3.85
CA PHE A 139 -12.92 5.70 -2.94
C PHE A 139 -12.83 4.65 -1.83
N PHE A 140 -13.83 3.76 -1.67
CA PHE A 140 -13.88 2.81 -0.57
C PHE A 140 -14.10 1.39 -1.09
N LEU A 141 -13.08 0.56 -0.90
CA LEU A 141 -13.00 -0.80 -1.39
C LEU A 141 -12.72 -1.78 -0.24
N SER A 142 -13.20 -3.00 -0.37
CA SER A 142 -12.92 -4.11 0.53
C SER A 142 -12.32 -5.27 -0.25
N TYR A 143 -11.12 -5.69 0.12
CA TYR A 143 -10.42 -6.81 -0.50
C TYR A 143 -11.29 -8.07 -0.44
N ARG A 144 -11.33 -8.82 -1.54
CA ARG A 144 -12.06 -10.09 -1.64
C ARG A 144 -11.11 -11.24 -1.85
N ASN A 145 -10.36 -11.21 -2.94
CA ASN A 145 -9.51 -12.32 -3.34
C ASN A 145 -8.48 -11.86 -4.37
N ALA A 146 -7.50 -12.70 -4.67
CA ALA A 146 -6.53 -12.48 -5.71
C ALA A 146 -6.26 -13.77 -6.50
N GLY A 147 -5.77 -13.62 -7.73
CA GLY A 147 -5.37 -14.73 -8.57
C GLY A 147 -4.14 -14.41 -9.39
N THR A 148 -3.11 -15.24 -9.26
CA THR A 148 -1.94 -15.23 -10.15
C THR A 148 -2.33 -15.74 -11.53
N LEU A 149 -1.89 -15.03 -12.56
CA LEU A 149 -2.10 -15.37 -13.97
C LEU A 149 -0.95 -16.26 -14.44
N TYR A 150 -1.05 -17.55 -14.09
CA TYR A 150 -0.03 -18.56 -14.43
C TYR A 150 0.18 -18.66 -15.94
N GLY A 151 1.43 -18.71 -16.38
CA GLY A 151 1.82 -18.82 -17.78
C GLY A 151 1.58 -17.57 -18.61
N PHE A 152 1.33 -16.41 -17.98
CA PHE A 152 1.10 -15.15 -18.70
C PHE A 152 2.31 -14.78 -19.58
N TYR A 153 2.03 -14.50 -20.85
CA TYR A 153 3.03 -14.03 -21.81
C TYR A 153 2.36 -13.14 -22.87
N GLY A 154 2.57 -11.83 -22.75
CA GLY A 154 2.00 -10.84 -23.64
C GLY A 154 2.00 -9.45 -23.02
N GLU A 155 1.21 -8.54 -23.60
CA GLU A 155 1.00 -7.20 -23.06
C GLU A 155 -0.16 -7.20 -22.04
N GLU A 156 -0.04 -6.37 -21.00
CA GLU A 156 -1.10 -6.21 -19.99
C GLU A 156 -2.41 -5.66 -20.58
N SER A 157 -2.33 -4.99 -21.74
CA SER A 157 -3.46 -4.47 -22.51
C SER A 157 -4.32 -5.59 -23.13
N GLU A 158 -3.78 -6.80 -23.26
CA GLU A 158 -4.47 -7.99 -23.78
C GLU A 158 -5.23 -8.75 -22.68
N ILE A 159 -5.18 -8.29 -21.43
CA ILE A 159 -5.92 -8.89 -20.31
C ILE A 159 -7.35 -8.36 -20.31
N GLU A 160 -8.31 -9.27 -20.40
CA GLU A 160 -9.74 -8.98 -20.38
C GLU A 160 -10.40 -9.48 -19.08
N TYR A 161 -11.36 -8.70 -18.59
CA TYR A 161 -12.09 -8.99 -17.35
C TYR A 161 -13.56 -9.24 -17.68
N VAL A 162 -14.06 -10.43 -17.36
CA VAL A 162 -15.46 -10.80 -17.51
C VAL A 162 -16.07 -10.99 -16.12
N TRP A 163 -17.06 -10.15 -15.80
CA TRP A 163 -17.67 -10.12 -14.48
C TRP A 163 -18.90 -11.01 -14.39
N TYR A 164 -18.89 -11.93 -13.42
CA TYR A 164 -20.02 -12.78 -13.08
C TYR A 164 -20.49 -12.47 -11.65
N PRO A 165 -21.71 -12.87 -11.26
CA PRO A 165 -22.25 -12.57 -9.93
C PRO A 165 -21.42 -13.10 -8.76
N THR A 166 -20.64 -14.16 -8.98
CA THR A 166 -19.88 -14.87 -7.92
C THR A 166 -18.36 -14.82 -8.11
N TYR A 167 -17.87 -14.45 -9.29
CA TYR A 167 -16.44 -14.42 -9.61
C TYR A 167 -16.13 -13.43 -10.74
N CYS A 168 -14.87 -13.03 -10.83
CA CYS A 168 -14.30 -12.38 -12.00
C CYS A 168 -13.52 -13.43 -12.80
N GLU A 169 -13.79 -13.56 -14.09
CA GLU A 169 -12.96 -14.35 -15.01
C GLU A 169 -11.99 -13.41 -15.70
N VAL A 170 -10.71 -13.70 -15.55
CA VAL A 170 -9.63 -12.97 -16.20
C VAL A 170 -9.16 -13.82 -17.38
N GLN A 171 -9.26 -13.28 -18.58
CA GLN A 171 -8.75 -13.90 -19.80
C GLN A 171 -7.46 -13.20 -20.20
N TYR A 172 -6.42 -13.97 -20.53
CA TYR A 172 -5.10 -13.40 -20.78
C TYR A 172 -4.28 -14.28 -21.74
N PRO A 173 -3.36 -13.68 -22.52
CA PRO A 173 -2.45 -14.43 -23.37
C PRO A 173 -1.41 -15.18 -22.53
N GLY A 174 -1.16 -16.43 -22.87
CA GLY A 174 -0.16 -17.21 -22.17
C GLY A 174 0.09 -18.58 -22.78
N PHE A 175 0.88 -19.37 -22.06
CA PHE A 175 1.25 -20.73 -22.42
C PHE A 175 0.69 -21.71 -21.40
N ALA A 176 0.05 -22.77 -21.88
CA ALA A 176 -0.29 -23.92 -21.05
C ALA A 176 0.98 -24.67 -20.63
N ASP A 177 0.89 -25.46 -19.55
CA ASP A 177 2.04 -26.19 -18.99
C ASP A 177 2.71 -27.17 -19.98
N ASP A 178 2.02 -27.57 -21.04
CA ASP A 178 2.48 -28.49 -22.08
C ASP A 178 2.99 -27.79 -23.37
N ALA A 179 3.00 -26.45 -23.41
CA ALA A 179 3.50 -25.69 -24.54
C ALA A 179 4.99 -25.97 -24.81
N GLN A 180 5.34 -26.19 -26.08
CA GLN A 180 6.72 -26.46 -26.52
C GLN A 180 7.32 -25.35 -27.37
N SER A 181 6.49 -24.39 -27.81
CA SER A 181 6.88 -23.31 -28.71
C SER A 181 5.98 -22.09 -28.62
N ASP A 182 6.45 -20.96 -29.16
CA ASP A 182 5.67 -19.71 -29.23
C ASP A 182 4.37 -19.85 -30.04
N SER A 183 4.26 -20.84 -30.94
CA SER A 183 3.02 -21.10 -31.69
C SER A 183 1.91 -21.73 -30.84
N ASP A 184 2.24 -22.26 -29.67
CA ASP A 184 1.28 -22.86 -28.73
C ASP A 184 0.61 -21.79 -27.85
N ARG A 185 0.92 -20.51 -28.07
CA ARG A 185 0.32 -19.39 -27.34
C ARG A 185 -1.20 -19.42 -27.51
N THR A 186 -1.90 -19.37 -26.39
CA THR A 186 -3.36 -19.42 -26.34
C THR A 186 -3.91 -18.41 -25.34
N THR A 187 -5.23 -18.25 -25.33
CA THR A 187 -5.92 -17.48 -24.29
C THR A 187 -6.18 -18.40 -23.10
N LEU A 188 -5.53 -18.10 -21.98
CA LEU A 188 -5.77 -18.75 -20.70
C LEU A 188 -6.85 -18.00 -19.92
N THR A 189 -7.50 -18.71 -19.01
CA THR A 189 -8.59 -18.15 -18.19
C THR A 189 -8.36 -18.45 -16.71
N ARG A 190 -8.52 -17.44 -15.86
CA ARG A 190 -8.45 -17.58 -14.39
C ARG A 190 -9.73 -17.06 -13.75
N LYS A 191 -10.38 -17.89 -12.93
CA LYS A 191 -11.55 -17.49 -12.14
C LYS A 191 -11.13 -17.07 -10.73
N ILE A 192 -11.55 -15.87 -10.32
CA ILE A 192 -11.30 -15.29 -9.00
C ILE A 192 -12.64 -15.10 -8.29
N TYR A 193 -12.95 -16.00 -7.37
CA TYR A 193 -14.22 -15.98 -6.62
C TYR A 193 -14.22 -14.89 -5.55
N PHE A 194 -15.35 -14.18 -5.41
CA PHE A 194 -15.49 -13.06 -4.45
C PHE A 194 -15.59 -13.52 -2.99
N TYR A 195 -16.02 -14.76 -2.79
CA TYR A 195 -16.21 -15.38 -1.50
C TYR A 195 -15.31 -16.61 -1.45
N VAL A 196 -14.39 -16.64 -0.49
CA VAL A 196 -13.63 -17.84 -0.15
C VAL A 196 -14.47 -18.58 0.89
N SER A 197 -14.95 -19.77 0.55
CA SER A 197 -15.67 -20.67 1.45
C SER A 197 -14.74 -21.27 2.49
#